data_AF-A0A5M9TQC7-F1
#
_entry.id   AF-A0A5M9TQC7-F1
#
_cell.length_a   1.000
_cell.length_b   1.000
_cell.length_c   1.000
_cell.angle_alpha   90.00
_cell.angle_beta   90.00
_cell.angle_gamma   90.00
#
_symmetry.space_group_name_H-M   'P 1'
#
loop_
_entity.id
_entity.type
_entity.pdbx_description
1 polymer ?
#
loop_
_entity_poly.entity_id
_entity_poly.type
_entity_poly.pdbx_seq_one_letter_code
_entity_poly.pdbx_strand_id
1 'polypeptide(L)'
;MNQRQRKKLIPSIWIIATKQTEARAYYALYAIDWKRGGRLSWEGWNRLEDLLQFHIPIKRKAGGRKSSSQPAAKIAKRALHLHLNEAQFEELERLFYQPFSKKRWRTYIRMNRNQYVIK
;
A
#
# COMPACT_ATOMS: atom_id res chain seq x y z
N MET A 1 4.95 23.89 -9.25
CA MET A 1 4.25 22.62 -9.60
C MET A 1 2.78 22.94 -9.93
N ASN A 2 2.35 22.70 -11.18
CA ASN A 2 1.00 23.02 -11.68
C ASN A 2 -0.11 22.31 -10.85
N GLN A 3 -1.23 22.98 -10.56
CA GLN A 3 -2.39 22.44 -9.82
C GLN A 3 -2.88 21.10 -10.38
N ARG A 4 -2.89 20.91 -11.70
CA ARG A 4 -3.27 19.62 -12.32
C ARG A 4 -2.33 18.48 -11.89
N GLN A 5 -1.04 18.76 -11.73
CA GLN A 5 -0.08 17.75 -11.27
C GLN A 5 -0.17 17.48 -9.76
N ARG A 6 -0.68 18.42 -8.96
CA ARG A 6 -0.95 18.21 -7.52
C ARG A 6 -2.11 17.23 -7.28
N LYS A 7 -3.10 17.18 -8.19
CA LYS A 7 -4.26 16.28 -8.12
C LYS A 7 -3.99 14.83 -8.56
N LYS A 8 -2.79 14.52 -9.07
CA LYS A 8 -2.41 13.15 -9.43
C LYS A 8 -1.86 12.43 -8.20
N LEU A 9 -2.34 11.23 -7.92
CA LEU A 9 -1.57 10.29 -7.10
C LEU A 9 -0.60 9.54 -8.01
N ILE A 10 0.69 9.60 -7.68
CA ILE A 10 1.72 8.80 -8.34
C ILE A 10 2.37 7.96 -7.25
N PRO A 11 1.92 6.70 -7.04
CA PRO A 11 2.48 5.84 -6.02
C PRO A 11 4.00 5.73 -6.17
N SER A 12 4.71 6.22 -5.17
CA SER A 12 6.15 6.08 -5.04
C SER A 12 6.54 4.76 -4.39
N ILE A 13 5.62 4.13 -3.66
CA ILE A 13 5.78 2.83 -3.04
C ILE A 13 4.43 2.10 -3.01
N TRP A 14 4.50 0.78 -3.13
CA TRP A 14 3.40 -0.14 -2.93
C TRP A 14 3.76 -1.07 -1.78
N ILE A 15 2.79 -1.40 -0.94
CA ILE A 15 2.98 -2.24 0.24
C ILE A 15 1.86 -3.28 0.24
N ILE A 16 2.22 -4.56 0.20
CA ILE A 16 1.29 -5.65 0.53
C ILE A 16 1.50 -5.94 2.02
N ALA A 17 0.47 -5.71 2.81
CA ALA A 17 0.46 -6.00 4.23
C ALA A 17 -0.34 -7.29 4.46
N THR A 18 0.27 -8.23 5.15
CA THR A 18 -0.37 -9.46 5.60
C THR A 18 -0.46 -9.44 7.12
N LYS A 19 -1.69 -9.46 7.66
CA LYS A 19 -1.94 -9.73 9.07
C LYS A 19 -2.20 -11.22 9.23
N GLN A 20 -1.32 -11.94 9.92
CA GLN A 20 -1.64 -13.31 10.35
C GLN A 20 -2.31 -13.24 11.72
N THR A 21 -3.57 -13.67 11.80
CA THR A 21 -4.21 -13.97 13.09
C THR A 21 -4.17 -15.48 13.32
N GLU A 22 -4.47 -15.91 14.54
CA GLU A 22 -4.57 -17.35 14.88
C GLU A 22 -5.58 -18.09 14.00
N ALA A 23 -6.62 -17.39 13.51
CA ALA A 23 -7.68 -17.98 12.73
C ALA A 23 -7.47 -17.86 11.20
N ARG A 24 -7.00 -16.71 10.71
CA ARG A 24 -6.91 -16.43 9.26
C ARG A 24 -5.83 -15.41 8.91
N ALA A 25 -5.28 -15.53 7.71
CA ALA A 25 -4.51 -14.46 7.09
C ALA A 25 -5.46 -13.40 6.52
N TYR A 26 -5.10 -12.14 6.68
CA TYR A 26 -5.76 -10.99 6.08
C TYR A 26 -4.74 -10.22 5.23
N TYR A 27 -5.13 -9.85 4.03
CA TYR A 27 -4.27 -9.19 3.04
C TYR A 27 -4.84 -7.83 2.65
N ALA A 28 -3.97 -6.84 2.63
CA ALA A 28 -4.26 -5.49 2.17
C ALA A 28 -3.14 -4.97 1.29
N LEU A 29 -3.49 -4.08 0.36
CA LEU A 29 -2.57 -3.39 -0.51
C LEU A 29 -2.66 -1.89 -0.26
N TYR A 30 -1.52 -1.26 0.01
CA TYR A 30 -1.38 0.17 0.20
C TYR A 30 -0.50 0.78 -0.89
N ALA A 31 -0.82 2.01 -1.26
CA ALA A 31 -0.05 2.84 -2.18
C ALA A 31 0.21 4.21 -1.57
N ILE A 32 1.47 4.67 -1.60
CA ILE A 32 1.86 5.96 -1.02
C ILE A 32 2.61 6.81 -2.05
N ASP A 33 2.20 8.07 -2.21
CA ASP A 33 2.94 9.11 -2.95
C ASP A 33 3.67 10.03 -1.95
N TRP A 34 4.97 9.81 -1.74
CA TRP A 34 5.78 10.66 -0.86
C TRP A 34 5.78 12.12 -1.30
N LYS A 35 5.75 12.41 -2.61
CA LYS A 35 5.87 13.78 -3.10
C LYS A 35 4.64 14.61 -2.74
N ARG A 36 3.46 13.99 -2.75
CA ARG A 36 2.17 14.69 -2.59
C ARG A 36 1.43 14.33 -1.31
N GLY A 37 1.92 13.37 -0.53
CA GLY A 37 1.26 12.88 0.69
C GLY A 37 -0.02 12.09 0.41
N GLY A 38 -0.20 11.62 -0.82
CA GLY A 38 -1.39 10.87 -1.21
C GLY A 38 -1.26 9.39 -0.83
N ARG A 39 -2.41 8.79 -0.51
CA ARG A 39 -2.53 7.42 0.00
C ARG A 39 -3.75 6.75 -0.63
N LEU A 40 -3.63 5.48 -0.98
CA LEU A 40 -4.75 4.61 -1.33
C LEU A 40 -4.55 3.27 -0.64
N SER A 41 -5.65 2.62 -0.30
CA SER A 41 -5.66 1.25 0.16
C SER A 41 -6.74 0.45 -0.56
N TRP A 42 -6.50 -0.85 -0.65
CA TRP A 42 -7.46 -1.86 -1.02
C TRP A 42 -7.31 -2.99 -0.02
N GLU A 43 -8.41 -3.43 0.56
CA GLU A 43 -8.44 -4.17 1.83
C GLU A 43 -9.55 -5.23 1.77
N GLY A 44 -9.48 -6.25 2.65
CA GLY A 44 -10.58 -7.21 2.84
C GLY A 44 -10.35 -8.63 2.33
N TRP A 45 -9.13 -8.99 1.92
CA TRP A 45 -8.87 -10.32 1.37
C TRP A 45 -8.39 -11.31 2.41
N ASN A 46 -8.92 -12.53 2.37
CA ASN A 46 -8.45 -13.64 3.21
C ASN A 46 -7.46 -14.58 2.48
N ARG A 47 -7.25 -14.34 1.18
CA ARG A 47 -6.36 -15.11 0.30
C ARG A 47 -5.54 -14.15 -0.54
N LEU A 48 -4.25 -14.44 -0.71
CA LEU A 48 -3.35 -13.59 -1.48
C LEU A 48 -3.75 -13.62 -2.96
N GLU A 49 -4.18 -14.76 -3.47
CA GLU A 49 -4.55 -14.98 -4.87
C GLU A 49 -5.66 -14.02 -5.31
N ASP A 50 -6.68 -13.86 -4.47
CA ASP A 50 -7.81 -12.97 -4.72
C ASP A 50 -7.36 -11.51 -4.79
N LEU A 51 -6.45 -11.11 -3.90
CA LEU A 51 -5.81 -9.79 -3.95
C LEU A 51 -5.04 -9.63 -5.25
N LEU A 52 -4.24 -10.62 -5.66
CA LEU A 52 -3.39 -10.55 -6.85
C LEU A 52 -4.20 -10.46 -8.16
N GLN A 53 -5.38 -11.06 -8.22
CA GLN A 53 -6.30 -10.99 -9.37
C GLN A 53 -7.05 -9.64 -9.44
N PHE A 54 -7.17 -8.93 -8.32
CA PHE A 54 -7.88 -7.66 -8.27
C PHE A 54 -7.25 -6.61 -9.22
N HIS A 55 -8.11 -5.93 -9.98
CA HIS A 55 -7.69 -4.96 -10.98
C HIS A 55 -7.66 -3.54 -10.39
N ILE A 56 -6.45 -3.06 -10.12
CA ILE A 56 -6.24 -1.77 -9.49
C ILE A 56 -6.32 -0.65 -10.52
N PRO A 57 -7.15 0.38 -10.29
CA PRO A 57 -7.22 1.53 -11.18
C PRO A 57 -5.94 2.36 -11.11
N ILE A 58 -5.24 2.50 -12.24
CA ILE A 58 -4.10 3.38 -12.41
C ILE A 58 -4.56 4.66 -13.13
N LYS A 59 -4.55 5.78 -12.42
CA LYS A 59 -4.80 7.08 -13.04
C LYS A 59 -3.56 7.53 -13.83
N ARG A 60 -3.60 7.47 -15.17
CA ARG A 60 -2.51 7.97 -16.02
C ARG A 60 -2.39 9.50 -16.01
N LYS A 61 -3.50 10.24 -15.89
CA LYS A 61 -3.50 11.72 -15.79
C LYS A 61 -4.65 12.24 -14.90
N ALA A 62 -4.36 13.21 -14.02
CA ALA A 62 -5.37 14.00 -13.32
C ALA A 62 -6.26 14.72 -14.33
N GLY A 63 -7.57 14.56 -14.17
CA GLY A 63 -8.59 15.12 -15.07
C GLY A 63 -8.77 14.36 -16.39
N GLY A 64 -8.05 13.25 -16.61
CA GLY A 64 -8.27 12.40 -17.78
C GLY A 64 -9.45 11.45 -17.57
N ARG A 65 -10.37 11.36 -18.54
CA ARG A 65 -11.48 10.39 -18.56
C ARG A 65 -11.03 8.93 -18.69
N LYS A 66 -9.83 8.67 -19.22
CA LYS A 66 -9.29 7.32 -19.42
C LYS A 66 -8.68 6.80 -18.11
N SER A 67 -9.40 5.92 -17.40
CA SER A 67 -8.83 5.03 -16.39
C SER A 67 -8.32 3.76 -17.08
N SER A 68 -7.12 3.31 -16.73
CA SER A 68 -6.66 1.97 -17.06
C SER A 68 -6.50 1.21 -15.75
N SER A 69 -6.87 -0.05 -15.69
CA SER A 69 -6.53 -0.90 -14.55
C SER A 69 -5.39 -1.86 -14.91
N GLN A 70 -4.72 -2.39 -13.89
CA GLN A 70 -3.84 -3.55 -14.06
C GLN A 70 -4.04 -4.50 -12.89
N PRO A 71 -3.84 -5.82 -13.08
CA PRO A 71 -3.92 -6.77 -11.99
C PRO A 71 -2.89 -6.44 -10.92
N ALA A 72 -3.27 -6.61 -9.66
CA ALA A 72 -2.40 -6.37 -8.52
C ALA A 72 -1.16 -7.27 -8.56
N ALA A 73 -1.23 -8.45 -9.19
CA ALA A 73 -0.07 -9.29 -9.49
C ALA A 73 1.09 -8.53 -10.15
N LYS A 74 0.79 -7.60 -11.06
CA LYS A 74 1.82 -6.78 -11.73
C LYS A 74 2.43 -5.74 -10.79
N ILE A 75 1.65 -5.24 -9.83
CA ILE A 75 2.10 -4.30 -8.80
C ILE A 75 2.89 -5.04 -7.71
N ALA A 76 2.45 -6.24 -7.32
CA ALA A 76 3.02 -7.07 -6.27
C ALA A 76 4.50 -7.37 -6.50
N LYS A 77 4.93 -7.52 -7.76
CA LYS A 77 6.35 -7.69 -8.16
C LYS A 77 7.26 -6.56 -7.70
N ARG A 78 6.71 -5.38 -7.42
CA ARG A 78 7.43 -4.17 -7.01
C ARG A 78 6.98 -3.65 -5.64
N ALA A 79 6.07 -4.37 -4.98
CA ALA A 79 5.57 -4.01 -3.67
C ALA A 79 6.54 -4.48 -2.58
N LEU A 80 6.61 -3.73 -1.48
CA LEU A 80 7.16 -4.25 -0.23
C LEU A 80 6.14 -5.18 0.39
N HIS A 81 6.56 -6.39 0.75
CA HIS A 81 5.72 -7.33 1.50
C HIS A 81 6.04 -7.16 2.97
N LEU A 82 5.02 -6.85 3.77
CA LEU A 82 5.11 -6.73 5.21
C LEU A 82 4.23 -7.80 5.84
N HIS A 83 4.87 -8.70 6.58
CA HIS A 83 4.16 -9.67 7.42
C HIS A 83 4.08 -9.07 8.81
N LEU A 84 2.86 -8.81 9.26
CA LEU A 84 2.57 -8.01 10.44
C LEU A 84 1.74 -8.85 11.42
N ASN A 85 2.03 -8.71 12.70
CA ASN A 85 1.10 -9.12 13.74
C ASN A 85 -0.04 -8.08 13.89
N GLU A 86 -0.99 -8.36 14.76
CA GLU A 86 -2.16 -7.50 14.96
C GLU A 86 -1.79 -6.06 15.38
N ALA A 87 -0.94 -5.92 16.39
CA ALA A 87 -0.52 -4.61 16.87
C ALA A 87 0.22 -3.79 15.79
N GLN A 88 1.09 -4.42 15.01
CA GLN A 88 1.79 -3.77 13.90
C GLN A 88 0.83 -3.37 12.79
N PHE A 89 -0.19 -4.20 12.51
CA PHE A 89 -1.21 -3.89 11.50
C PHE A 89 -2.08 -2.71 11.93
N GLU A 90 -2.53 -2.67 13.20
CA GLU A 90 -3.26 -1.51 13.72
C GLU A 90 -2.42 -0.23 13.68
N GLU A 91 -1.11 -0.32 13.91
CA GLU A 91 -0.22 0.84 13.76
C GLU A 91 -0.15 1.32 12.31
N LEU A 92 -0.14 0.39 11.33
CA LEU A 92 -0.21 0.73 9.91
C LEU A 92 -1.50 1.50 9.58
N GLU A 93 -2.64 1.02 10.06
CA GLU A 93 -3.94 1.67 9.86
C GLU A 93 -3.97 3.06 10.50
N ARG A 94 -3.54 3.17 11.76
CA ARG A 94 -3.41 4.47 12.46
C ARG A 94 -2.54 5.43 11.68
N LEU A 95 -1.41 4.97 11.16
CA LEU A 95 -0.49 5.77 10.35
C LEU A 95 -1.10 6.19 9.00
N PHE A 96 -1.98 5.36 8.43
CA PHE A 96 -2.70 5.66 7.21
C PHE A 96 -3.70 6.80 7.40
N TYR A 97 -4.48 6.79 8.47
CA TYR A 97 -5.51 7.80 8.75
C TYR A 97 -4.99 9.10 9.35
N GLN A 98 -3.84 9.08 10.02
CA GLN A 98 -3.25 10.29 10.60
C GLN A 98 -2.68 11.27 9.55
N PRO A 99 -2.40 12.54 9.93
CA PRO A 99 -1.70 13.49 9.07
C PRO A 99 -0.43 12.89 8.48
N PHE A 100 -0.21 13.12 7.19
CA PHE A 100 0.87 12.47 6.46
C PHE A 100 2.24 12.88 6.99
N SER A 101 2.97 11.92 7.56
CA SER A 101 4.35 12.12 8.03
C SER A 101 5.31 11.14 7.36
N LYS A 102 6.14 11.65 6.44
CA LYS A 102 7.19 10.86 5.76
C LYS A 102 8.11 10.16 6.74
N LYS A 103 8.49 10.85 7.83
CA LYS A 103 9.41 10.33 8.84
C LYS A 103 8.80 9.12 9.55
N ARG A 104 7.54 9.21 9.97
CA ARG A 104 6.82 8.12 10.65
C ARG A 104 6.66 6.92 9.73
N TRP A 105 6.24 7.14 8.49
CA TRP A 105 6.17 6.10 7.47
C TRP A 105 7.51 5.40 7.19
N ARG A 106 8.59 6.15 7.00
CA ARG A 106 9.91 5.55 6.80
C ARG A 106 10.36 4.75 8.01
N THR A 107 10.07 5.24 9.22
CA THR A 107 10.39 4.56 10.47
C THR A 107 9.62 3.25 10.58
N TYR A 108 8.30 3.29 10.37
CA TYR A 108 7.43 2.12 10.37
C TYR A 108 7.88 1.07 9.33
N ILE A 109 8.09 1.48 8.08
CA ILE A 109 8.55 0.55 7.03
C ILE A 109 9.91 -0.04 7.39
N ARG A 110 10.85 0.75 7.91
CA ARG A 110 12.18 0.24 8.31
C ARG A 110 12.09 -0.79 9.43
N MET A 111 11.25 -0.55 10.44
CA MET A 111 11.06 -1.46 11.56
C MET A 111 10.46 -2.81 11.13
N ASN A 112 9.48 -2.77 10.21
CA ASN A 112 8.73 -3.96 9.80
C ASN A 112 9.32 -4.66 8.56
N ARG A 113 10.24 -4.03 7.81
CA ARG A 113 10.93 -4.66 6.67
C ARG A 113 12.03 -5.63 7.09
N ASN A 114 12.63 -5.42 8.26
CA ASN A 114 13.82 -6.16 8.70
C ASN A 114 13.50 -7.41 9.54
N GLN A 115 12.23 -7.76 9.71
CA GLN A 115 11.84 -8.89 10.58
C GLN A 115 12.01 -10.27 9.92
N TYR A 116 12.36 -10.33 8.63
CA TYR A 116 12.72 -11.57 7.94
C TYR A 116 14.01 -11.39 7.12
N VAL A 117 15.12 -11.17 7.81
CA VAL A 117 16.40 -11.72 7.34
C VAL A 117 16.56 -13.04 8.08
N ILE A 118 16.06 -14.12 7.47
CA ILE A 118 16.42 -15.47 7.88
C ILE A 118 17.93 -15.58 7.63
N LYS A 119 18.70 -15.74 8.71
CA LYS A 119 20.08 -16.26 8.65
C LYS A 119 20.02 -17.75 8.33
#